data_AF-A0A2M7RJ25-F1
#
_entry.id   AF-A0A2M7RJ25-F1
#
_cell.length_a   1.000
_cell.length_b   1.000
_cell.length_c   1.000
_cell.angle_alpha   90.00
_cell.angle_beta   90.00
_cell.angle_gamma   90.00
#
_symmetry.space_group_name_H-M   'P 1'
#
loop_
_entity.id
_entity.type
_entity.pdbx_description
1 polymer ?
#
loop_
_entity_poly.entity_id
_entity_poly.type
_entity_poly.pdbx_seq_one_letter_code
_entity_poly.pdbx_strand_id
1 'polypeptide(L)'
;MKLQFLYSKNKEREKLLNIYDEYQWFIDNDFPIILPKFYTEIYWRSKNNKKLFIKELNVALKKIYNKNDHQVKAEKIKNSWKKVEQKFFNTLKNSTLNSKDKHVCYISLYGPEGQFKLPNIINLRANTYKDIKNANETIAHELIHLFIYSRVKKLKLNYQQTEGVVDLFFTETKLKKIFPHYELQNMAIHNKKLFQKIKESLNG
;
A
#
# COMPACT_ATOMS: atom_id res chain seq x y z
N MET A 1 6.57 -2.25 -18.45
CA MET A 1 6.15 -2.32 -17.04
C MET A 1 5.33 -1.08 -16.75
N LYS A 2 4.11 -1.24 -16.23
CA LYS A 2 3.22 -0.12 -15.86
C LYS A 2 3.53 0.43 -14.47
N LEU A 3 4.21 -0.35 -13.63
CA LEU A 3 4.63 0.06 -12.28
C LEU A 3 6.14 0.30 -12.22
N GLN A 4 6.58 1.51 -11.87
CA GLN A 4 7.98 1.83 -11.60
C GLN A 4 8.30 1.64 -10.12
N PHE A 5 9.35 0.86 -9.81
CA PHE A 5 9.79 0.64 -8.43
C PHE A 5 10.90 1.62 -8.06
N LEU A 6 10.70 2.37 -6.98
CA LEU A 6 11.64 3.38 -6.48
C LEU A 6 11.90 3.18 -5.00
N TYR A 7 13.10 3.52 -4.55
CA TYR A 7 13.46 3.55 -3.13
C TYR A 7 14.49 4.66 -2.92
N SER A 8 14.42 5.33 -1.77
CA SER A 8 15.44 6.29 -1.36
C SER A 8 15.33 6.61 0.12
N LYS A 9 16.43 7.06 0.72
CA LYS A 9 16.45 7.59 2.08
C LYS A 9 15.45 8.73 2.28
N ASN A 10 15.29 9.60 1.28
CA ASN A 10 14.36 10.73 1.37
C ASN A 10 12.91 10.25 1.41
N LYS A 11 12.56 9.20 0.66
CA LYS A 11 11.23 8.60 0.68
C LYS A 11 10.95 7.84 1.98
N GLU A 12 11.94 7.12 2.51
CA GLU A 12 11.86 6.49 3.83
C GLU A 12 11.59 7.55 4.92
N ARG A 13 12.34 8.66 4.87
CA ARG A 13 12.12 9.79 5.77
C ARG A 13 10.72 10.39 5.62
N GLU A 14 10.28 10.66 4.39
CA GLU A 14 8.94 11.21 4.13
C GLU A 14 7.86 10.29 4.70
N LYS A 15 7.99 8.98 4.54
CA LYS A 15 7.05 8.00 5.10
C LYS A 15 7.00 8.08 6.62
N LEU A 16 8.15 8.07 7.28
CA LEU A 16 8.25 8.20 8.74
C LEU A 16 7.71 9.55 9.25
N LEU A 17 7.89 10.63 8.50
CA LEU A 17 7.31 11.94 8.83
C LEU A 17 5.79 11.97 8.68
N ASN A 18 5.23 11.29 7.68
CA ASN A 18 3.77 11.20 7.54
C ASN A 18 3.17 10.36 8.68
N ILE A 19 3.85 9.28 9.08
CA ILE A 19 3.42 8.47 10.22
C ILE A 19 3.37 9.30 11.50
N TYR A 20 4.23 10.29 11.70
CA TYR A 20 4.19 11.14 12.90
C TYR A 20 2.81 11.75 13.15
N ASP A 21 2.17 12.24 12.09
CA ASP A 21 0.87 12.91 12.18
C ASP A 21 -0.27 11.90 12.45
N GLU A 22 -0.09 10.64 12.06
CA GLU A 22 -1.09 9.56 12.17
C GLU A 22 -0.76 8.55 13.29
N TYR A 23 0.37 8.70 13.99
CA TYR A 23 0.90 7.62 14.83
C TYR A 23 -0.04 7.25 15.98
N GLN A 24 -0.72 8.24 16.56
CA GLN A 24 -1.72 7.99 17.60
C GLN A 24 -2.89 7.15 17.07
N TRP A 25 -3.33 7.39 15.82
CA TRP A 25 -4.38 6.58 15.20
C TRP A 25 -3.96 5.12 15.05
N PHE A 26 -2.71 4.84 14.64
CA PHE A 26 -2.19 3.47 14.57
C PHE A 26 -2.22 2.77 15.94
N ILE A 27 -1.87 3.50 17.01
CA ILE A 27 -1.91 2.97 18.38
C ILE A 27 -3.36 2.71 18.82
N ASP A 28 -4.23 3.70 18.66
CA ASP A 28 -5.62 3.64 19.14
C ASP A 28 -6.46 2.56 18.44
N ASN A 29 -6.10 2.21 17.21
CA ASN A 29 -6.80 1.21 16.40
C ASN A 29 -6.08 -0.15 16.34
N ASP A 30 -4.99 -0.33 17.11
CA ASP A 30 -4.11 -1.51 17.06
C ASP A 30 -3.74 -1.90 15.61
N PHE A 31 -3.52 -0.89 14.76
CA PHE A 31 -3.34 -1.12 13.33
C PHE A 31 -1.88 -1.54 13.04
N PRO A 32 -1.65 -2.65 12.31
CA PRO A 32 -0.30 -3.17 12.09
C PRO A 32 0.64 -2.19 11.39
N ILE A 33 1.71 -1.80 12.08
CA ILE A 33 2.74 -0.91 11.56
C ILE A 33 4.14 -1.38 12.01
N ILE A 34 5.12 -1.31 11.11
CA ILE A 34 6.53 -1.58 11.45
C ILE A 34 7.29 -0.26 11.48
N LEU A 35 7.99 0.00 12.57
CA LEU A 35 8.77 1.22 12.77
C LEU A 35 10.22 0.88 13.15
N PRO A 36 11.18 1.78 12.86
CA PRO A 36 12.53 1.59 13.35
C PRO A 36 12.53 1.67 14.88
N LYS A 37 13.41 0.90 15.54
CA LYS A 37 13.44 0.75 17.01
C LYS A 37 13.45 2.08 17.78
N PHE A 38 14.11 3.11 17.23
CA PHE A 38 14.19 4.43 17.86
C PHE A 38 12.92 5.28 17.75
N TYR A 39 11.97 4.91 16.87
CA TYR A 39 10.91 5.81 16.43
C TYR A 39 9.99 6.21 17.57
N THR A 40 9.50 5.22 18.32
CA THR A 40 8.55 5.42 19.42
C THR A 40 9.15 6.30 20.51
N GLU A 41 10.42 6.09 20.86
CA GLU A 41 11.12 6.92 21.85
C GLU A 41 11.26 8.38 21.39
N ILE A 42 11.67 8.61 20.13
CA ILE A 42 11.74 9.96 19.55
C ILE A 42 10.36 10.61 19.50
N TYR A 43 9.33 9.85 19.10
CA TYR A 43 7.95 10.34 19.04
C TYR A 43 7.46 10.84 20.40
N TRP A 44 7.58 10.04 21.46
CA TRP A 44 7.08 10.41 22.78
C TRP A 44 7.82 11.60 23.39
N ARG A 45 9.16 11.67 23.22
CA ARG A 45 9.95 12.83 23.66
C ARG A 45 9.58 14.12 22.92
N SER A 46 9.19 14.00 21.65
CA SER A 46 8.96 15.12 20.74
C SER A 46 7.49 15.31 20.34
N LYS A 47 6.52 14.70 21.06
CA LYS A 47 5.11 14.60 20.64
C LYS A 47 4.48 15.95 20.29
N ASN A 48 4.87 16.99 21.03
CA ASN A 48 4.37 18.36 20.86
C ASN A 48 5.37 19.29 20.14
N ASN A 49 6.46 18.73 19.60
CA ASN A 49 7.53 19.49 18.94
C ASN A 49 8.01 18.76 17.67
N LYS A 50 7.24 18.91 16.58
CA LYS A 50 7.54 18.30 15.28
C LYS A 50 8.92 18.72 14.73
N LYS A 51 9.40 19.93 15.04
CA LYS A 51 10.74 20.39 14.63
C LYS A 51 11.84 19.57 15.32
N LEU A 52 11.69 19.30 16.62
CA LEU A 52 12.60 18.43 17.37
C LEU A 52 12.54 16.99 16.83
N PHE A 53 11.33 16.46 16.60
CA PHE A 53 11.13 15.14 16.01
C PHE A 53 11.88 15.00 14.67
N ILE A 54 11.71 15.95 13.75
CA ILE A 54 12.38 15.96 12.43
C ILE A 54 13.90 15.91 12.60
N LYS A 55 14.46 16.71 13.54
CA LYS A 55 15.90 16.76 13.79
C LYS A 55 16.42 15.40 14.27
N GLU A 56 15.79 14.82 15.29
CA GLU A 56 16.21 13.54 15.87
C GLU A 56 16.03 12.38 14.88
N LEU A 57 14.90 12.34 14.17
CA LEU A 57 14.63 11.36 13.12
C LEU A 57 15.73 11.37 12.05
N ASN A 58 16.14 12.55 11.57
CA ASN A 58 17.16 12.66 10.54
C ASN A 58 18.51 12.09 11.00
N VAL A 59 18.89 12.34 12.26
CA VAL A 59 20.12 11.81 12.85
C VAL A 59 20.05 10.30 12.99
N ALA A 60 18.96 9.78 13.56
CA ALA A 60 18.79 8.34 13.81
C ALA A 60 18.67 7.54 12.50
N LEU A 61 17.87 8.01 11.54
CA LEU A 61 17.70 7.37 10.23
C LEU A 61 19.01 7.35 9.43
N LYS A 62 19.86 8.38 9.53
CA LYS A 62 21.18 8.38 8.88
C LYS A 62 22.05 7.21 9.33
N LYS A 63 21.93 6.78 10.59
CA LYS A 63 22.75 5.71 11.16
C LYS A 63 22.33 4.32 10.67
N ILE A 64 21.03 4.11 10.42
CA ILE A 64 20.49 2.78 10.11
C ILE A 64 20.16 2.57 8.63
N TYR A 65 20.08 3.63 7.83
CA TYR A 65 19.69 3.52 6.43
C TYR A 65 20.74 2.74 5.63
N ASN A 66 20.33 1.59 5.08
CA ASN A 66 21.15 0.76 4.22
C ASN A 66 20.56 0.73 2.80
N LYS A 67 21.22 1.41 1.85
CA LYS A 67 20.79 1.46 0.45
C LYS A 67 20.75 0.08 -0.21
N ASN A 68 21.72 -0.78 0.10
CA ASN A 68 21.84 -2.10 -0.52
C ASN A 68 20.68 -3.01 -0.10
N ASP A 69 20.25 -2.95 1.17
CA ASP A 69 19.08 -3.71 1.63
C ASP A 69 17.82 -3.32 0.87
N HIS A 70 17.57 -2.01 0.72
CA HIS A 70 16.44 -1.51 -0.06
C HIS A 70 16.51 -1.96 -1.53
N GLN A 71 17.69 -1.88 -2.14
CA GLN A 71 17.91 -2.26 -3.53
C GLN A 71 17.61 -3.75 -3.77
N VAL A 72 18.17 -4.63 -2.93
CA VAL A 72 17.97 -6.08 -3.05
C VAL A 72 16.49 -6.43 -2.92
N LYS A 73 15.80 -5.84 -1.94
CA LYS A 73 14.38 -6.07 -1.71
C LYS A 73 13.51 -5.53 -2.85
N ALA A 74 13.78 -4.31 -3.32
CA ALA A 74 13.07 -3.71 -4.44
C ALA A 74 13.22 -4.52 -5.73
N GLU A 75 14.43 -5.02 -6.05
CA GLU A 75 14.63 -5.85 -7.25
C GLU A 75 13.94 -7.21 -7.14
N LYS A 76 13.94 -7.85 -5.95
CA LYS A 76 13.17 -9.08 -5.72
C LYS A 76 11.68 -8.88 -5.98
N ILE A 77 11.10 -7.82 -5.40
CA ILE A 77 9.68 -7.48 -5.56
C ILE A 77 9.37 -7.16 -7.03
N LYS A 78 10.17 -6.29 -7.66
CA LYS A 78 10.02 -5.92 -9.08
C LYS A 78 10.06 -7.13 -9.99
N ASN A 79 11.00 -8.05 -9.79
CA ASN A 79 11.11 -9.26 -10.60
C ASN A 79 9.96 -10.24 -10.35
N SER A 80 9.41 -10.28 -9.13
CA SER A 80 8.19 -11.03 -8.83
C SER A 80 6.97 -10.42 -9.54
N TRP A 81 6.78 -9.10 -9.41
CA TRP A 81 5.65 -8.37 -9.98
C TRP A 81 5.59 -8.50 -11.52
N LYS A 82 6.75 -8.38 -12.19
CA LYS A 82 6.84 -8.54 -13.66
C LYS A 82 6.19 -9.83 -14.17
N LYS A 83 6.22 -10.92 -13.38
CA LYS A 83 5.64 -12.22 -13.77
C LYS A 83 4.11 -12.22 -13.79
N VAL A 84 3.49 -11.36 -12.99
CA VAL A 84 2.02 -11.30 -12.82
C VAL A 84 1.38 -10.05 -13.44
N GLU A 85 2.16 -8.99 -13.65
CA GLU A 85 1.70 -7.66 -14.07
C GLU A 85 0.74 -7.71 -15.27
N GLN A 86 1.13 -8.38 -16.36
CA GLN A 86 0.31 -8.43 -17.57
C GLN A 86 -1.04 -9.13 -17.31
N LYS A 87 -1.04 -10.25 -16.58
CA LYS A 87 -2.26 -10.99 -16.24
C LYS A 87 -3.17 -10.17 -15.34
N PHE A 88 -2.59 -9.45 -14.37
CA PHE A 88 -3.30 -8.54 -13.49
C PHE A 88 -4.01 -7.42 -14.28
N PHE A 89 -3.26 -6.64 -15.06
CA PHE A 89 -3.84 -5.52 -15.82
C PHE A 89 -4.84 -5.99 -16.88
N ASN A 90 -4.63 -7.14 -17.53
CA ASN A 90 -5.61 -7.70 -18.46
C ASN A 90 -6.91 -8.10 -17.75
N THR A 91 -6.82 -8.66 -16.54
CA THR A 91 -8.00 -9.00 -15.73
C THR A 91 -8.79 -7.75 -15.34
N LEU A 92 -8.08 -6.68 -14.97
CA LEU A 92 -8.71 -5.42 -14.58
C LEU A 92 -9.31 -4.67 -15.78
N LYS A 93 -8.64 -4.68 -16.94
CA LYS A 93 -9.19 -4.12 -18.19
C LYS A 93 -10.50 -4.80 -18.59
N ASN A 94 -10.56 -6.13 -18.47
CA ASN A 94 -11.78 -6.90 -18.70
C ASN A 94 -12.87 -6.62 -17.66
N SER A 95 -12.50 -6.01 -16.53
CA SER A 95 -13.37 -5.52 -15.47
C SER A 95 -13.57 -4.00 -15.55
N THR A 96 -13.38 -3.43 -16.75
CA THR A 96 -13.53 -2.01 -17.11
C THR A 96 -12.69 -0.99 -16.32
N LEU A 97 -11.67 -1.47 -15.60
CA LEU A 97 -10.63 -0.62 -15.02
C LEU A 97 -9.52 -0.38 -16.06
N ASN A 98 -9.58 0.77 -16.73
CA ASN A 98 -8.55 1.18 -17.70
C ASN A 98 -7.45 2.02 -17.02
N SER A 99 -6.29 1.41 -16.79
CA SER A 99 -5.06 2.16 -16.48
C SER A 99 -4.37 2.58 -17.79
N LYS A 100 -4.48 3.86 -18.15
CA LYS A 100 -3.57 4.51 -19.11
C LYS A 100 -2.27 4.99 -18.43
N ASP A 101 -2.29 5.09 -17.11
CA ASP A 101 -1.25 5.78 -16.36
C ASP A 101 -0.12 4.85 -15.90
N LYS A 102 1.09 5.42 -15.87
CA LYS A 102 2.23 4.84 -15.17
C LYS A 102 2.04 5.03 -13.67
N HIS A 103 2.30 3.97 -12.92
CA HIS A 103 2.22 3.96 -11.47
C HIS A 103 3.63 3.94 -10.88
N VAL A 104 3.76 4.44 -9.66
CA VAL A 104 5.02 4.42 -8.91
C VAL A 104 4.81 3.64 -7.62
N CYS A 105 5.61 2.60 -7.41
CA CYS A 105 5.70 1.86 -6.17
C CYS A 105 6.96 2.29 -5.41
N TYR A 106 6.79 3.03 -4.32
CA TYR A 106 7.88 3.32 -3.39
C TYR A 106 8.05 2.17 -2.40
N ILE A 107 9.24 1.60 -2.39
CA ILE A 107 9.65 0.57 -1.43
C ILE A 107 10.25 1.25 -0.21
N SER A 108 9.74 0.88 0.96
CA SER A 108 10.19 1.34 2.27
C SER A 108 10.34 0.14 3.21
N LEU A 109 11.20 0.26 4.23
CA LEU A 109 11.31 -0.75 5.29
C LEU A 109 10.31 -0.53 6.43
N TYR A 110 9.59 0.58 6.44
CA TYR A 110 8.75 0.99 7.56
C TYR A 110 7.35 1.43 7.12
N GLY A 111 6.42 1.46 8.06
CA GLY A 111 5.02 1.80 7.85
C GLY A 111 4.07 0.58 7.80
N PRO A 112 2.81 0.80 7.36
CA PRO A 112 1.86 -0.26 7.10
C PRO A 112 2.31 -1.13 5.92
N GLU A 113 1.69 -2.30 5.74
CA GLU A 113 2.06 -3.26 4.69
C GLU A 113 1.95 -2.64 3.28
N GLY A 114 0.81 -2.03 2.98
CA GLY A 114 0.53 -1.26 1.77
C GLY A 114 -0.13 0.07 2.12
N GLN A 115 -0.02 1.03 1.20
CA GLN A 115 -0.83 2.25 1.21
C GLN A 115 -0.82 2.88 -0.18
N PHE A 116 -2.00 3.07 -0.77
CA PHE A 116 -2.15 3.87 -1.97
C PHE A 116 -2.13 5.38 -1.67
N LYS A 117 -1.64 6.17 -2.64
CA LYS A 117 -1.67 7.63 -2.61
C LYS A 117 -1.97 8.15 -4.01
N LEU A 118 -2.94 9.05 -4.12
CA LEU A 118 -3.30 9.65 -5.40
C LEU A 118 -2.18 10.54 -5.96
N PRO A 119 -2.08 10.68 -7.29
CA PRO A 119 -2.94 10.03 -8.28
C PRO A 119 -2.58 8.56 -8.56
N ASN A 120 -1.29 8.17 -8.52
CA ASN A 120 -0.83 6.88 -9.05
C ASN A 120 0.34 6.29 -8.23
N ILE A 121 0.34 6.47 -6.91
CA ILE A 121 1.44 6.05 -6.02
C ILE A 121 0.99 4.91 -5.12
N ILE A 122 1.89 3.95 -4.91
CA ILE A 122 1.79 2.90 -3.90
C ILE A 122 3.03 2.99 -3.01
N ASN A 123 2.82 2.99 -1.71
CA ASN A 123 3.88 2.78 -0.74
C ASN A 123 3.79 1.34 -0.27
N LEU A 124 4.87 0.58 -0.45
CA LEU A 124 4.94 -0.83 -0.07
C LEU A 124 6.04 -1.03 0.96
N ARG A 125 5.70 -1.69 2.07
CA ARG A 125 6.68 -2.14 3.05
C ARG A 125 7.40 -3.40 2.57
N ALA A 126 8.70 -3.47 2.80
CA ALA A 126 9.55 -4.63 2.52
C ALA A 126 10.50 -4.93 3.68
N ASN A 127 10.02 -4.90 4.92
CA ASN A 127 10.88 -5.10 6.10
C ASN A 127 11.30 -6.57 6.25
N THR A 128 10.32 -7.46 6.15
CA THR A 128 10.44 -8.89 6.48
C THR A 128 10.37 -9.78 5.24
N TYR A 129 10.73 -11.05 5.39
CA TYR A 129 10.52 -12.04 4.33
C TYR A 129 9.03 -12.20 3.96
N LYS A 130 8.14 -12.13 4.95
CA LYS A 130 6.69 -12.18 4.74
C LYS A 130 6.23 -11.01 3.86
N ASP A 131 6.70 -9.79 4.11
CA ASP A 131 6.38 -8.62 3.29
C ASP A 131 6.78 -8.84 1.82
N ILE A 132 7.99 -9.36 1.58
CA ILE A 132 8.48 -9.61 0.21
C ILE A 132 7.67 -10.73 -0.48
N LYS A 133 7.28 -11.77 0.27
CA LYS A 133 6.46 -12.87 -0.24
C LYS A 133 5.07 -12.39 -0.66
N ASN A 134 4.46 -11.52 0.16
CA ASN A 134 3.11 -11.02 -0.05
C ASN A 134 3.05 -9.78 -0.97
N ALA A 135 4.20 -9.19 -1.30
CA ALA A 135 4.31 -7.93 -2.04
C ALA A 135 3.43 -7.83 -3.29
N ASN A 136 3.29 -8.89 -4.09
CA ASN A 136 2.47 -8.84 -5.30
C ASN A 136 0.98 -8.68 -4.97
N GLU A 137 0.50 -9.33 -3.91
CA GLU A 137 -0.90 -9.22 -3.44
C GLU A 137 -1.14 -7.82 -2.89
N THR A 138 -0.23 -7.32 -2.05
CA THR A 138 -0.29 -5.95 -1.53
C THR A 138 -0.30 -4.92 -2.66
N ILE A 139 0.61 -5.03 -3.63
CA ILE A 139 0.64 -4.13 -4.80
C ILE A 139 -0.69 -4.18 -5.57
N ALA A 140 -1.21 -5.38 -5.83
CA ALA A 140 -2.46 -5.56 -6.54
C ALA A 140 -3.64 -4.91 -5.78
N HIS A 141 -3.69 -5.09 -4.46
CA HIS A 141 -4.71 -4.52 -3.58
C HIS A 141 -4.69 -2.99 -3.63
N GLU A 142 -3.51 -2.38 -3.44
CA GLU A 142 -3.36 -0.92 -3.49
C GLU A 142 -3.62 -0.33 -4.88
N LEU A 143 -3.29 -1.06 -5.96
CA LEU A 143 -3.63 -0.64 -7.32
C LEU A 143 -5.16 -0.61 -7.52
N ILE A 144 -5.89 -1.58 -7.00
CA ILE A 144 -7.34 -1.63 -7.13
C ILE A 144 -7.98 -0.43 -6.40
N HIS A 145 -7.50 -0.11 -5.19
CA HIS A 145 -7.91 1.12 -4.49
C HIS A 145 -7.80 2.36 -5.38
N LEU A 146 -6.66 2.55 -6.06
CA LEU A 146 -6.46 3.67 -6.99
C LEU A 146 -7.49 3.67 -8.13
N PHE A 147 -7.79 2.50 -8.71
CA PHE A 147 -8.71 2.42 -9.85
C PHE A 147 -10.17 2.65 -9.48
N ILE A 148 -10.59 2.28 -8.27
CA ILE A 148 -11.98 2.45 -7.82
C ILE A 148 -12.19 3.73 -7.01
N TYR A 149 -11.13 4.47 -6.66
CA TYR A 149 -11.18 5.61 -5.74
C TYR A 149 -12.31 6.60 -6.03
N SER A 150 -12.45 7.05 -7.28
CA SER A 150 -13.48 8.04 -7.63
C SER A 150 -14.91 7.51 -7.47
N ARG A 151 -15.12 6.19 -7.64
CA ARG A 151 -16.42 5.54 -7.49
C ARG A 151 -16.77 5.36 -6.02
N VAL A 152 -15.80 4.87 -5.24
CA VAL A 152 -15.88 4.77 -3.78
C VAL A 152 -16.24 6.14 -3.18
N LYS A 153 -15.55 7.20 -3.61
CA LYS A 153 -15.82 8.59 -3.18
C LYS A 153 -17.22 9.06 -3.59
N LYS A 154 -17.66 8.78 -4.83
CA LYS A 154 -19.02 9.13 -5.31
C LYS A 154 -20.12 8.43 -4.50
N LEU A 155 -19.90 7.16 -4.15
CA LEU A 155 -20.82 6.35 -3.35
C LEU A 155 -20.71 6.60 -1.84
N LYS A 156 -19.77 7.45 -1.40
CA LYS A 156 -19.51 7.78 0.01
C LYS A 156 -19.30 6.54 0.89
N LEU A 157 -18.57 5.55 0.38
CA LEU A 157 -18.28 4.34 1.14
C LEU A 157 -17.35 4.66 2.30
N ASN A 158 -17.57 4.00 3.43
CA ASN A 158 -16.66 4.06 4.57
C ASN A 158 -15.43 3.16 4.34
N TYR A 159 -14.48 3.22 5.28
CA TYR A 159 -13.22 2.46 5.19
C TYR A 159 -13.47 0.95 5.03
N GLN A 160 -14.25 0.34 5.92
CA GLN A 160 -14.52 -1.11 5.90
C GLN A 160 -15.25 -1.56 4.62
N GLN A 161 -16.17 -0.76 4.11
CA GLN A 161 -16.85 -1.02 2.84
C GLN A 161 -15.89 -0.92 1.65
N THR A 162 -14.95 0.03 1.70
CA THR A 162 -13.96 0.23 0.64
C THR A 162 -13.02 -0.97 0.57
N GLU A 163 -12.43 -1.37 1.70
CA GLU A 163 -11.60 -2.57 1.79
C GLU A 163 -12.36 -3.82 1.31
N GLY A 164 -13.63 -3.94 1.70
CA GLY A 164 -14.48 -5.06 1.31
C GLY A 164 -14.72 -5.13 -0.19
N VAL A 165 -14.84 -4.00 -0.88
CA VAL A 165 -14.95 -3.98 -2.34
C VAL A 165 -13.64 -4.36 -3.00
N VAL A 166 -12.49 -3.85 -2.50
CA VAL A 166 -11.17 -4.20 -3.02
C VAL A 166 -10.91 -5.70 -2.88
N ASP A 167 -11.17 -6.25 -1.71
CA ASP A 167 -11.08 -7.67 -1.42
C ASP A 167 -11.91 -8.53 -2.39
N LEU A 168 -13.15 -8.10 -2.69
CA LEU A 168 -14.02 -8.82 -3.61
C LEU A 168 -13.49 -8.86 -5.05
N PHE A 169 -12.57 -7.97 -5.47
CA PHE A 169 -11.90 -8.16 -6.76
C PHE A 169 -11.08 -9.45 -6.80
N PHE A 170 -10.48 -9.87 -5.68
CA PHE A 170 -9.68 -11.09 -5.63
C PHE A 170 -10.53 -12.36 -5.69
N THR A 171 -11.78 -12.33 -5.21
CA THR A 171 -12.66 -13.52 -5.18
C THR A 171 -13.67 -13.57 -6.31
N GLU A 172 -14.17 -12.42 -6.77
CA GLU A 172 -15.25 -12.32 -7.76
C GLU A 172 -14.74 -12.06 -9.19
N THR A 173 -13.42 -12.05 -9.40
CA THR A 173 -12.81 -11.90 -10.72
C THR A 173 -11.76 -12.98 -11.01
N LYS A 174 -11.13 -12.92 -12.20
CA LYS A 174 -10.03 -13.83 -12.56
C LYS A 174 -8.75 -13.59 -11.74
N LEU A 175 -8.71 -12.56 -10.86
CA LEU A 175 -7.60 -12.36 -9.93
C LEU A 175 -7.41 -13.55 -8.99
N LYS A 176 -8.47 -14.30 -8.64
CA LYS A 176 -8.37 -15.55 -7.86
C LYS A 176 -7.40 -16.56 -8.48
N LYS A 177 -7.24 -16.55 -9.81
CA LYS A 177 -6.30 -17.44 -10.51
C LYS A 177 -4.85 -16.95 -10.45
N ILE A 178 -4.65 -15.66 -10.20
CA ILE A 178 -3.33 -15.02 -10.09
C ILE A 178 -2.86 -15.03 -8.62
N PHE A 179 -3.79 -14.82 -7.70
CA PHE A 179 -3.58 -14.74 -6.26
C PHE A 179 -4.51 -15.76 -5.55
N PRO A 180 -4.24 -17.07 -5.68
CA PRO A 180 -5.14 -18.11 -5.17
C PRO A 180 -5.18 -18.21 -3.64
N HIS A 181 -4.22 -17.60 -2.96
CA HIS A 181 -4.09 -17.63 -1.50
C HIS A 181 -4.41 -16.28 -0.85
N TYR A 182 -5.01 -15.36 -1.60
CA TYR A 182 -5.43 -14.08 -1.05
C TYR A 182 -6.47 -14.28 0.06
N GLU A 183 -6.18 -13.74 1.23
CA GLU A 183 -7.07 -13.76 2.39
C GLU A 183 -7.83 -12.43 2.49
N LEU A 184 -9.15 -12.50 2.65
CA LEU A 184 -9.97 -11.31 2.85
C LEU A 184 -9.63 -10.66 4.19
N GLN A 185 -9.59 -9.34 4.24
CA GLN A 185 -9.30 -8.60 5.46
C GLN A 185 -10.47 -8.74 6.44
N ASN A 186 -10.19 -9.20 7.65
CA ASN A 186 -11.22 -9.45 8.67
C ASN A 186 -12.01 -8.18 9.06
N MET A 187 -11.42 -7.00 8.92
CA MET A 187 -12.07 -5.73 9.26
C MET A 187 -13.01 -5.20 8.16
N ALA A 188 -13.01 -5.82 7.00
CA ALA A 188 -13.75 -5.35 5.83
C ALA A 188 -15.20 -5.86 5.79
N ILE A 189 -16.09 -5.08 5.17
CA ILE A 189 -17.49 -5.46 4.94
C ILE A 189 -17.65 -5.92 3.49
N HIS A 190 -17.67 -7.23 3.26
CA HIS A 190 -17.75 -7.84 1.92
C HIS A 190 -19.18 -7.88 1.36
N ASN A 191 -19.64 -6.75 0.84
CA ASN A 191 -20.97 -6.65 0.23
C ASN A 191 -20.94 -6.85 -1.29
N LYS A 192 -21.39 -8.03 -1.77
CA LYS A 192 -21.43 -8.35 -3.20
C LYS A 192 -22.32 -7.42 -4.03
N LYS A 193 -23.45 -6.95 -3.48
CA LYS A 193 -24.33 -6.00 -4.18
C LYS A 193 -23.61 -4.67 -4.42
N LEU A 194 -22.84 -4.22 -3.44
CA LEU A 194 -22.04 -3.00 -3.56
C LEU A 194 -20.91 -3.16 -4.58
N PHE A 195 -20.23 -4.31 -4.56
CA PHE A 195 -19.22 -4.66 -5.57
C PHE A 195 -19.80 -4.61 -7.00
N GLN A 196 -20.98 -5.20 -7.24
CA GLN A 196 -21.62 -5.14 -8.55
C GLN A 196 -21.96 -3.70 -8.97
N LYS A 197 -22.48 -2.87 -8.06
CA LYS A 197 -22.73 -1.44 -8.34
C LYS A 197 -21.45 -0.71 -8.78
N ILE A 198 -20.33 -0.97 -8.11
CA ILE A 198 -19.05 -0.39 -8.52
C ILE A 198 -18.68 -0.88 -9.92
N LYS A 199 -18.78 -2.19 -10.18
CA LYS A 199 -18.44 -2.77 -11.49
C LYS A 199 -19.33 -2.24 -12.63
N GLU A 200 -20.63 -2.11 -12.42
CA GLU A 200 -21.57 -1.53 -13.39
C GLU A 200 -21.24 -0.06 -13.68
N SER A 201 -20.89 0.71 -12.65
CA SER A 201 -20.49 2.12 -12.79
C SER A 201 -19.14 2.34 -13.49
N LEU A 202 -18.41 1.27 -13.81
CA LEU A 202 -17.19 1.32 -14.62
C LEU A 202 -17.49 1.14 -16.12
N ASN A 203 -18.70 0.67 -16.48
CA ASN A 203 -19.12 0.40 -17.86
C ASN A 203 -19.82 1.60 -18.54
N GLY A 204 -20.06 2.69 -17.81
CA GLY A 204 -20.64 3.94 -18.33
C GLY A 204 -19.67 5.11 -18.20
#